data_AF-A0A5K1BUT9-F1
#
_entry.id   AF-A0A5K1BUT9-F1
#
_cell.length_a   1.000
_cell.length_b   1.000
_cell.length_c   1.000
_cell.angle_alpha   90.00
_cell.angle_beta   90.00
_cell.angle_gamma   90.00
#
_symmetry.space_group_name_H-M   'P 1'
#
loop_
_entity.id
_entity.type
_entity.pdbx_description
1 polymer ?
#
loop_
_entity_poly.entity_id
_entity_poly.type
_entity_poly.pdbx_seq_one_letter_code
_entity_poly.pdbx_strand_id
1 'polypeptide(L)' 'ELRFMCTFLFKPWWMTQRMGSYGKDVPFETQFLIVEAADGSNGGGETESGADQCRVYVVFLPLLEGSFRAVLHWKV' A
#
# COMPACT_ATOMS: atom_id res chain seq x y z
N GLU A 1 -6.73 11.65 -3.67
CA GLU A 1 -5.44 11.38 -3.00
C GLU A 1 -5.26 9.87 -2.89
N LEU A 2 -4.04 9.37 -3.05
CA LEU A 2 -3.74 7.94 -2.90
C LEU A 2 -3.30 7.70 -1.46
N ARG A 3 -3.91 6.76 -0.76
CA ARG A 3 -3.52 6.38 0.61
C ARG A 3 -2.90 5.00 0.60
N PHE A 4 -1.80 4.83 1.30
CA PHE A 4 -1.16 3.54 1.44
C PHE A 4 -0.65 3.30 2.85
N MET A 5 -0.44 2.03 3.17
CA MET A 5 0.34 1.55 4.30
C MET A 5 1.56 0.82 3.76
N CYS A 6 2.75 1.18 4.24
CA CYS A 6 3.97 0.41 4.02
C CYS A 6 4.33 -0.35 5.29
N THR A 7 4.83 -1.58 5.15
CA THR A 7 5.44 -2.33 6.25
C THR A 7 6.92 -2.51 5.96
N PHE A 8 7.78 -2.10 6.89
CA PHE A 8 9.22 -2.06 6.70
C PHE A 8 9.96 -2.54 7.95
N LEU A 9 11.18 -3.03 7.76
CA LEU A 9 12.06 -3.45 8.85
C LEU A 9 12.82 -2.24 9.37
N PHE A 10 12.57 -1.81 10.61
CA PHE A 10 13.38 -0.78 11.26
C PHE A 10 14.44 -1.38 12.21
N LYS A 11 14.27 -2.66 12.57
CA LYS A 11 15.23 -3.52 13.27
C LYS A 11 15.13 -4.93 12.70
N PRO A 12 16.21 -5.73 12.65
CA PRO A 12 16.19 -7.07 12.04
C PRO A 12 15.12 -8.03 12.62
N TRP A 13 14.72 -7.80 13.88
CA TRP A 13 13.72 -8.61 14.58
C TRP A 13 12.36 -7.92 14.73
N TRP A 14 12.15 -6.74 14.14
CA TRP A 14 10.88 -5.99 14.21
C TRP A 14 10.52 -5.34 12.87
N MET A 15 9.32 -5.65 12.38
CA MET A 15 8.64 -4.83 11.37
C MET A 15 7.80 -3.74 12.04
N THR A 16 7.64 -2.63 11.34
CA THR A 16 6.69 -1.57 11.69
C THR A 16 5.93 -1.12 10.45
N GLN A 17 4.83 -0.37 10.64
CA GLN A 17 4.02 0.15 9.55
C GLN A 17 3.98 1.68 9.56
N ARG A 18 3.83 2.28 8.37
CA ARG A 18 3.63 3.72 8.20
C ARG A 18 2.59 3.99 7.11
N MET A 19 1.67 4.89 7.41
CA MET A 19 0.74 5.45 6.43
C MET A 19 1.41 6.56 5.63
N GLY A 20 1.14 6.61 4.32
CA GLY A 20 1.67 7.64 3.44
C GLY A 20 0.77 7.89 2.25
N SER A 21 1.11 8.94 1.51
CA SER A 21 0.40 9.32 0.28
C SER A 21 1.34 9.62 -0.88
N TYR A 22 2.65 9.71 -0.63
CA TYR A 22 3.67 9.98 -1.63
C TYR A 22 4.76 8.90 -1.63
N GLY A 23 5.38 8.65 -2.78
CA GLY A 23 6.46 7.68 -2.90
C GLY A 23 7.65 7.95 -1.96
N LYS A 24 7.95 9.22 -1.68
CA LYS A 24 8.98 9.64 -0.71
C LYS A 24 8.70 9.19 0.74
N ASP A 25 7.46 8.84 1.05
CA ASP A 25 7.08 8.38 2.39
C ASP A 25 7.35 6.88 2.59
N VAL A 26 7.68 6.15 1.51
CA VAL A 26 7.99 4.71 1.51
C VAL A 26 9.44 4.48 1.95
N PRO A 27 9.69 3.84 3.10
CA PRO A 27 11.04 3.54 3.54
C PRO A 27 11.74 2.54 2.63
N PHE A 28 13.07 2.61 2.59
CA PHE A 28 13.89 1.73 1.74
C PHE A 28 13.71 0.25 2.09
N GLU A 29 13.55 -0.08 3.37
CA GLU A 29 13.41 -1.44 3.88
C GLU A 29 11.97 -1.98 3.80
N THR A 30 11.11 -1.37 2.97
CA THR A 30 9.72 -1.79 2.79
C THR A 30 9.65 -3.22 2.24
N GLN A 31 8.95 -4.09 2.97
CA GLN A 31 8.73 -5.49 2.66
C GLN A 31 7.46 -5.71 1.81
N PHE A 32 6.44 -4.86 1.99
CA PHE A 32 5.25 -4.82 1.14
C PHE A 32 4.50 -3.50 1.32
N LEU A 33 3.67 -3.17 0.34
CA LEU A 33 2.81 -1.99 0.34
C LEU A 33 1.35 -2.42 0.19
N ILE A 34 0.44 -1.77 0.91
CA ILE A 34 -1.00 -1.89 0.73
C ILE A 34 -1.52 -0.53 0.30
N VAL A 35 -2.14 -0.44 -0.87
CA VAL A 35 -2.71 0.79 -1.42
C VAL A 35 -4.22 0.69 -1.39
N GLU A 36 -4.87 1.72 -0.86
CA GLU A 36 -6.32 1.88 -0.95
C GLU A 36 -6.66 2.46 -2.32
N ALA A 37 -7.31 1.65 -3.16
CA ALA A 37 -7.96 2.07 -4.38
C ALA A 37 -9.40 2.50 -4.04
N ALA A 38 -9.74 3.75 -4.33
CA ALA A 38 -11.13 4.20 -4.25
C ALA A 38 -11.93 3.51 -5.35
N ASP A 39 -12.97 2.77 -5.00
CA ASP A 39 -13.89 2.22 -5.98
C ASP A 39 -14.70 3.37 -6.59
N GLY A 40 -14.57 3.53 -7.90
CA GLY A 40 -15.19 4.59 -8.69
C GLY A 40 -16.63 4.24 -9.09
N SER A 41 -17.40 3.55 -8.26
CA SER A 41 -18.82 3.29 -8.52
C SER A 41 -19.70 4.51 -8.21
N ASN A 42 -19.37 5.64 -8.84
CA ASN A 42 -20.38 6.53 -9.41
C ASN A 42 -20.90 5.86 -10.69
N GLY A 43 -21.70 4.81 -10.52
CA GLY A 43 -22.35 4.07 -11.59
C GLY A 43 -23.84 3.96 -11.33
N GLY A 44 -24.54 5.09 -11.35
CA GLY A 44 -26.00 5.22 -11.55
C GLY A 44 -26.89 4.34 -10.66
N GLY A 45 -27.38 4.90 -9.56
CA GLY A 45 -28.44 4.26 -8.80
C GLY A 45 -28.63 4.93 -7.45
N GLU A 46 -29.54 5.87 -7.41
CA GLU A 46 -30.19 6.39 -6.22
C GLU A 46 -30.63 5.20 -5.35
N THR A 47 -29.92 4.90 -4.28
CA THR A 47 -30.46 4.08 -3.20
C THR A 47 -29.90 4.57 -1.88
N GLU A 48 -30.86 5.01 -1.09
CA GLU A 48 -30.80 5.47 0.27
C GLU A 48 -30.06 4.49 1.20
N SER A 49 -29.47 5.07 2.25
CA SER A 49 -29.08 4.37 3.48
C SER A 49 -27.83 3.47 3.45
N GLY A 50 -26.69 4.05 3.79
CA GLY A 50 -25.64 3.34 4.54
C GLY A 50 -24.79 2.33 3.78
N ALA A 51 -24.68 2.45 2.45
CA ALA A 51 -23.74 1.64 1.67
C ALA A 51 -22.30 1.98 2.08
N ASP A 52 -21.71 1.08 2.87
CA ASP A 52 -20.29 1.06 3.22
C ASP A 52 -19.48 1.24 1.93
N GLN A 53 -18.76 2.37 1.81
CA GLN A 53 -17.95 2.66 0.63
C GLN A 53 -17.00 1.49 0.42
N CYS A 54 -17.22 0.70 -0.63
CA CYS A 54 -16.46 -0.52 -0.86
C CYS A 54 -15.01 -0.12 -1.15
N ARG A 55 -14.12 -0.28 -0.16
CA ARG A 55 -12.70 0.05 -0.30
C ARG A 55 -11.96 -1.14 -0.87
N VAL A 56 -11.37 -0.96 -2.05
CA VAL A 56 -10.52 -1.96 -2.68
C VAL A 56 -9.09 -1.74 -2.21
N TYR A 57 -8.40 -2.80 -1.80
CA TYR A 57 -6.99 -2.74 -1.40
C TYR A 57 -6.12 -3.56 -2.34
N VAL A 58 -5.03 -2.96 -2.81
CA VAL A 58 -4.05 -3.60 -3.69
C VAL A 58 -2.76 -3.81 -2.92
N VAL A 59 -2.24 -5.03 -2.95
CA VAL A 59 -0.97 -5.38 -2.29
C VAL A 59 0.16 -5.43 -3.32
N PHE A 60 1.21 -4.64 -3.10
CA PHE A 60 2.45 -4.73 -3.86
C PHE A 60 3.45 -5.56 -3.06
N LEU A 61 3.84 -6.68 -3.64
CA LEU A 61 4.90 -7.54 -3.14
C LEU A 61 6.17 -7.27 -3.95
N PRO A 62 7.32 -7.01 -3.31
CA PRO A 62 8.59 -6.89 -4.01
C PRO A 62 8.90 -8.19 -4.77
N LEU A 63 9.40 -8.05 -6.00
CA LEU A 63 9.81 -9.20 -6.82
C LEU A 63 11.06 -9.83 -6.20
N LEU A 64 10.95 -11.07 -5.73
CA LEU A 64 12.08 -11.84 -5.22
C LEU A 64 12.83 -12.48 -6.40
N GLU A 65 13.83 -11.80 -6.96
CA GLU A 65 14.74 -12.43 -7.92
C GLU A 65 15.98 -12.95 -7.17
N GLY A 66 16.07 -14.29 -6.99
CA GLY A 66 17.20 -14.97 -6.34
C GLY A 66 17.13 -15.03 -4.81
N SER A 67 18.24 -15.41 -4.16
CA SER A 67 18.34 -15.52 -2.68
C SER A 67 18.32 -14.16 -1.95
N PHE A 68 18.18 -13.07 -2.70
CA PHE A 68 18.17 -11.72 -2.18
C PHE A 68 16.73 -11.20 -2.14
N ARG A 69 16.28 -10.76 -0.96
CA ARG A 69 15.01 -10.07 -0.82
C ARG A 69 15.16 -8.70 -1.47
N ALA A 70 14.58 -8.48 -2.64
CA ALA A 70 14.46 -7.13 -3.17
C ALA A 70 13.53 -6.36 -2.22
N VAL A 71 14.04 -5.30 -1.61
CA VAL A 71 13.18 -4.26 -1.03
C VAL A 71 12.88 -3.25 -2.13
N LEU A 72 11.81 -2.45 -2.01
CA LEU A 72 11.45 -1.46 -3.02
C LEU A 72 12.56 -0.39 -3.13
N HIS A 73 13.53 -0.59 -4.04
CA HIS A 73 14.61 0.35 -4.30
C HIS A 73 14.15 1.45 -5.25
N TRP A 74 13.98 2.69 -4.74
CA TRP A 74 13.85 3.88 -5.59
C TRP A 74 15.25 4.40 -5.94
N LYS A 75 15.59 4.44 -7.23
CA LYS A 75 16.81 5.09 -7.73
C LYS A 75 16.43 6.52 -8.16
N VAL A 76 17.06 7.51 -7.53
CA VAL A 76 16.97 8.95 -7.90
C VAL A 76 17.67 9.19 -9.23
#